data_AF-A0AAU6AIY9-F1
#
_entry.id   AF-A0AAU6AIY9-F1
#
_cell.length_a   1.000
_cell.length_b   1.000
_cell.length_c   1.000
_cell.angle_alpha   90.00
_cell.angle_beta   90.00
_cell.angle_gamma   90.00
#
_symmetry.space_group_name_H-M   'P 1'
#
loop_
_entity.id
_entity.type
_entity.pdbx_description
1 polymer ?
#
loop_
_entity_poly.entity_id
_entity_poly.type
_entity_poly.pdbx_seq_one_letter_code
_entity_poly.pdbx_strand_id
1 'polypeptide(L)'
;MPSITYQLAAEAAPLMPGGGWTVRAYTVSKEECAALEHPDGRCIKISPARREGYVRARVAYPDTSYHLTEAHSPRTEMRAGRGGRALEEAVRTKLLPVYDETYPKVLAANEKARRHAEARAALAGRLVAVVPGAEVIRSEPSPTVEYRKRGTIERVTAQVLGDGLNIVTFRYVDDEATAAAMKAYGDVLRRTPPGPDDRSDSTREDAR
;
A
#
# COMPACT_ATOMS: atom_id res chain seq x y z
N MET A 1 4.17 -2.25 35.99
CA MET A 1 3.72 -3.61 35.60
C MET A 1 3.46 -3.60 34.10
N PRO A 2 3.81 -4.65 33.34
CA PRO A 2 3.48 -4.71 31.92
C PRO A 2 1.96 -4.65 31.73
N SER A 3 1.50 -3.99 30.65
CA SER A 3 0.08 -3.88 30.34
C SER A 3 -0.55 -5.26 30.15
N ILE A 4 -1.85 -5.38 30.43
CA ILE A 4 -2.59 -6.64 30.24
C ILE A 4 -2.56 -7.11 28.77
N THR A 5 -2.54 -6.17 27.81
CA THR A 5 -2.44 -6.46 26.39
C THR A 5 -1.07 -7.04 26.03
N TYR A 6 0.01 -6.49 26.61
CA TYR A 6 1.37 -7.01 26.41
C TYR A 6 1.55 -8.37 27.05
N GLN A 7 1.10 -8.55 28.30
CA GLN A 7 1.20 -9.85 28.97
C GLN A 7 0.49 -10.95 28.17
N LEU A 8 -0.73 -10.69 27.71
CA LEU A 8 -1.48 -11.66 26.89
C LEU A 8 -0.79 -11.96 25.56
N ALA A 9 -0.23 -10.93 24.91
CA ALA A 9 0.55 -11.13 23.69
C ALA A 9 1.80 -11.98 23.96
N ALA A 10 2.52 -11.73 25.05
CA ALA A 10 3.73 -12.47 25.43
C ALA A 10 3.44 -13.93 25.75
N GLU A 11 2.32 -14.22 26.41
CA GLU A 11 1.86 -15.59 26.64
C GLU A 11 1.41 -16.29 25.35
N ALA A 12 0.79 -15.57 24.41
CA ALA A 12 0.30 -16.13 23.15
C ALA A 12 1.40 -16.34 22.10
N ALA A 13 2.39 -15.44 22.01
CA ALA A 13 3.45 -15.45 21.02
C ALA A 13 4.14 -16.82 20.81
N PRO A 14 4.59 -17.54 21.87
CA PRO A 14 5.23 -18.85 21.68
C PRO A 14 4.27 -19.96 21.26
N LEU A 15 2.95 -19.75 21.39
CA LEU A 15 1.90 -20.71 21.02
C LEU A 15 1.41 -20.52 19.58
N MET A 16 1.72 -19.36 18.97
CA MET A 16 1.22 -18.99 17.67
C MET A 16 1.73 -19.94 16.56
N PRO A 17 0.86 -20.29 15.59
CA PRO A 17 1.24 -21.20 14.50
C PRO A 17 2.31 -20.57 13.59
N GLY A 18 3.19 -21.43 13.04
CA GLY A 18 4.32 -21.01 12.21
C GLY A 18 5.57 -20.61 13.00
N GLY A 19 5.47 -20.43 14.32
CA GLY A 19 6.59 -20.01 15.15
C GLY A 19 7.07 -18.58 14.84
N GLY A 20 8.08 -18.11 15.58
CA GLY A 20 8.75 -16.83 15.28
C GLY A 20 7.96 -15.56 15.59
N TRP A 21 6.74 -15.66 16.10
CA TRP A 21 5.96 -14.49 16.53
C TRP A 21 6.63 -13.80 17.72
N THR A 22 6.78 -12.49 17.61
CA THR A 22 7.36 -11.63 18.66
C THR A 22 6.34 -10.61 19.13
N VAL A 23 6.60 -10.01 20.29
CA VAL A 23 5.70 -9.01 20.88
C VAL A 23 6.33 -7.64 20.83
N ARG A 24 5.60 -6.68 20.29
CA ARG A 24 5.95 -5.27 20.33
C ARG A 24 4.91 -4.48 21.12
N ALA A 25 5.37 -3.73 22.13
CA ALA A 25 4.53 -2.74 22.81
C ALA A 25 4.40 -1.47 21.96
N TYR A 26 3.21 -0.86 21.96
CA TYR A 26 2.99 0.46 21.36
C TYR A 26 1.85 1.18 22.07
N THR A 27 1.75 2.48 21.90
CA THR A 27 0.72 3.31 22.51
C THR A 27 -0.20 3.93 21.47
N VAL A 28 -1.51 3.90 21.72
CA VAL A 28 -2.51 4.60 20.90
C VAL A 28 -3.35 5.45 21.84
N SER A 29 -3.41 6.77 21.60
CA SER A 29 -4.23 7.68 22.42
C SER A 29 -3.99 7.56 23.92
N LYS A 30 -2.72 7.33 24.33
CA LYS A 30 -2.26 7.08 25.71
C LYS A 30 -2.65 5.72 26.31
N GLU A 31 -3.25 4.82 25.53
CA GLU A 31 -3.50 3.43 25.94
C GLU A 31 -2.33 2.52 25.53
N GLU A 32 -1.87 1.69 26.46
CA GLU A 32 -0.84 0.69 26.21
C GLU A 32 -1.43 -0.53 25.46
N CYS A 33 -0.89 -0.78 24.28
CA CYS A 33 -1.30 -1.85 23.38
C CYS A 33 -0.10 -2.76 23.07
N ALA A 34 -0.39 -3.91 22.47
CA ALA A 34 0.62 -4.85 22.02
C ALA A 34 0.33 -5.35 20.61
N ALA A 35 1.37 -5.73 19.89
CA ALA A 35 1.27 -6.36 18.59
C ALA A 35 2.01 -7.70 18.63
N LEU A 36 1.39 -8.73 18.07
CA LEU A 36 2.08 -9.95 17.66
C LEU A 36 2.60 -9.74 16.25
N GLU A 37 3.91 -9.87 16.06
CA GLU A 37 4.59 -9.62 14.79
C GLU A 37 5.33 -10.87 14.33
N HIS A 38 5.03 -11.29 13.11
CA HIS A 38 5.70 -12.42 12.48
C HIS A 38 6.80 -11.92 11.54
N PRO A 39 7.92 -12.65 11.36
CA PRO A 39 9.03 -12.22 10.51
C PRO A 39 8.68 -11.97 9.03
N ASP A 40 7.60 -12.54 8.53
CA ASP A 40 7.08 -12.29 7.17
C ASP A 40 6.28 -10.97 7.05
N GLY A 41 6.20 -10.20 8.13
CA GLY A 41 5.50 -8.91 8.21
C GLY A 41 4.03 -8.99 8.64
N ARG A 42 3.47 -10.19 8.89
CA ARG A 42 2.13 -10.31 9.47
C ARG A 42 2.08 -9.70 10.87
N CYS A 43 1.00 -8.99 11.16
CA CYS A 43 0.80 -8.26 12.41
C CYS A 43 -0.63 -8.42 12.94
N ILE A 44 -0.75 -8.73 14.23
CA ILE A 44 -2.02 -8.78 14.94
C ILE A 44 -1.96 -7.79 16.09
N LYS A 45 -2.83 -6.78 16.04
CA LYS A 45 -2.93 -5.73 17.05
C LYS A 45 -3.86 -6.17 18.17
N ILE A 46 -3.36 -6.06 19.39
CA ILE A 46 -4.06 -6.36 20.65
C ILE A 46 -4.20 -5.04 21.41
N SER A 47 -5.44 -4.64 21.65
CA SER A 47 -5.79 -3.40 22.36
C SER A 47 -6.86 -3.68 23.41
N PRO A 48 -7.04 -2.80 24.41
CA PRO A 48 -8.23 -2.83 25.25
C PRO A 48 -9.49 -2.82 24.38
N ALA A 49 -10.52 -3.57 24.77
CA ALA A 49 -11.85 -3.46 24.18
C ALA A 49 -12.66 -2.38 24.91
N ARG A 50 -13.78 -1.95 24.31
CA ARG A 50 -14.70 -1.00 24.97
C ARG A 50 -15.30 -1.54 26.26
N ARG A 51 -15.41 -2.86 26.36
CA ARG A 51 -15.92 -3.55 27.54
C ARG A 51 -14.79 -3.74 28.54
N GLU A 52 -15.01 -3.29 29.77
CA GLU A 52 -14.03 -3.42 30.86
C GLU A 52 -13.59 -4.87 31.07
N GLY A 53 -12.28 -5.08 31.20
CA GLY A 53 -11.67 -6.41 31.36
C GLY A 53 -11.62 -7.26 30.09
N TYR A 54 -11.97 -6.70 28.92
CA TYR A 54 -11.86 -7.37 27.63
C TYR A 54 -10.73 -6.77 26.79
N VAL A 55 -10.14 -7.61 25.95
CA VAL A 55 -9.18 -7.21 24.92
C VAL A 55 -9.76 -7.52 23.55
N ARG A 56 -9.34 -6.73 22.57
CA ARG A 56 -9.65 -6.91 21.15
C ARG A 56 -8.37 -7.28 20.41
N ALA A 57 -8.44 -8.34 19.61
CA ALA A 57 -7.43 -8.69 18.62
C ALA A 57 -7.96 -8.39 17.22
N ARG A 58 -7.13 -7.80 16.36
CA ARG A 58 -7.45 -7.53 14.95
C ARG A 58 -6.22 -7.71 14.08
N VAL A 59 -6.41 -8.14 12.84
CA VAL A 59 -5.34 -8.13 11.84
C VAL A 59 -4.94 -6.70 11.49
N ALA A 60 -3.68 -6.51 11.13
CA ALA A 60 -3.17 -5.24 10.62
C ALA A 60 -2.34 -5.50 9.36
N TYR A 61 -2.82 -4.98 8.23
CA TYR A 61 -2.07 -5.00 6.98
C TYR A 61 -1.05 -3.85 6.94
N PRO A 62 0.06 -4.00 6.21
CA PRO A 62 0.89 -2.84 5.84
C PRO A 62 0.06 -1.86 5.01
N ASP A 63 0.53 -0.61 4.93
CA ASP A 63 -0.08 0.39 4.04
C ASP A 63 -0.18 -0.18 2.62
N THR A 64 -1.38 -0.12 2.04
CA THR A 64 -1.69 -0.85 0.82
C THR A 64 -2.66 -0.10 -0.07
N SER A 65 -2.46 -0.24 -1.39
CA SER A 65 -3.43 0.15 -2.41
C SER A 65 -4.45 -0.95 -2.70
N TYR A 66 -4.34 -2.11 -2.08
CA TYR A 66 -5.33 -3.18 -2.19
C TYR A 66 -6.64 -2.77 -1.53
N HIS A 67 -7.77 -3.00 -2.20
CA HIS A 67 -9.07 -2.65 -1.65
C HIS A 67 -9.48 -3.63 -0.53
N LEU A 68 -9.23 -3.22 0.72
CA LEU A 68 -9.65 -3.95 1.90
C LEU A 68 -11.10 -3.63 2.25
N THR A 69 -11.90 -4.67 2.42
CA THR A 69 -13.28 -4.58 2.93
C THR A 69 -13.32 -4.97 4.40
N GLU A 70 -14.47 -4.82 5.06
CA GLU A 70 -14.64 -5.28 6.45
C GLU A 70 -14.37 -6.79 6.59
N ALA A 71 -14.76 -7.59 5.60
CA ALA A 71 -14.55 -9.04 5.59
C ALA A 71 -13.06 -9.40 5.65
N HIS A 72 -12.18 -8.59 5.05
CA HIS A 72 -10.73 -8.78 5.06
C HIS A 72 -10.07 -8.40 6.40
N SER A 73 -10.78 -7.70 7.28
CA SER A 73 -10.23 -7.16 8.53
C SER A 73 -10.91 -7.79 9.75
N PRO A 74 -10.86 -9.12 9.92
CA PRO A 74 -11.53 -9.78 11.03
C PRO A 74 -10.98 -9.27 12.36
N ARG A 75 -11.86 -9.28 13.36
CA ARG A 75 -11.55 -8.91 14.73
C ARG A 75 -12.29 -9.82 15.71
N THR A 76 -11.71 -10.04 16.87
CA THR A 76 -12.34 -10.80 17.95
C THR A 76 -12.12 -10.10 19.28
N GLU A 77 -13.07 -10.24 20.19
CA GLU A 77 -12.98 -9.74 21.56
C GLU A 77 -13.07 -10.90 22.55
N MET A 78 -12.34 -10.81 23.66
CA MET A 78 -12.34 -11.83 24.71
C MET A 78 -12.01 -11.23 26.07
N ARG A 79 -12.39 -11.92 27.15
CA ARG A 79 -11.97 -11.55 28.50
C ARG A 79 -10.46 -11.72 28.65
N ALA A 80 -9.81 -10.70 29.21
CA ALA A 80 -8.37 -10.71 29.45
C ALA A 80 -7.94 -11.86 30.37
N GLY A 81 -8.74 -12.18 31.40
CA GLY A 81 -8.42 -13.24 32.36
C GLY A 81 -8.41 -14.67 31.81
N ARG A 82 -8.71 -14.89 30.52
CA ARG A 82 -8.60 -16.23 29.89
C ARG A 82 -7.17 -16.60 29.45
N GLY A 83 -6.23 -15.64 29.51
CA GLY A 83 -4.80 -15.88 29.24
C GLY A 83 -4.43 -16.03 27.76
N GLY A 84 -3.12 -16.13 27.49
CA GLY A 84 -2.56 -16.17 26.14
C GLY A 84 -3.00 -17.36 25.29
N ARG A 85 -3.27 -18.53 25.89
CA ARG A 85 -3.75 -19.71 25.13
C ARG A 85 -5.13 -19.46 24.50
N ALA A 86 -6.04 -18.79 25.21
CA ALA A 86 -7.33 -18.44 24.65
C ALA A 86 -7.23 -17.34 23.58
N LEU A 87 -6.22 -16.47 23.68
CA LEU A 87 -5.91 -15.48 22.65
C LEU A 87 -5.38 -16.15 21.38
N GLU A 88 -4.40 -17.06 21.51
CA GLU A 88 -3.90 -17.85 20.38
C GLU A 88 -5.05 -18.59 19.69
N GLU A 89 -5.88 -19.31 20.44
CA GLU A 89 -6.98 -20.08 19.86
C GLU A 89 -7.95 -19.17 19.08
N ALA A 90 -8.31 -18.02 19.65
CA ALA A 90 -9.19 -17.05 18.99
C ALA A 90 -8.56 -16.47 17.72
N VAL A 91 -7.25 -16.19 17.77
CA VAL A 91 -6.49 -15.70 16.61
C VAL A 91 -6.43 -16.76 15.51
N ARG A 92 -6.03 -17.99 15.86
CA ARG A 92 -5.87 -19.10 14.92
C ARG A 92 -7.17 -19.48 14.23
N THR A 93 -8.28 -19.45 14.96
CA THR A 93 -9.58 -19.89 14.43
C THR A 93 -10.36 -18.78 13.72
N LYS A 94 -10.20 -17.52 14.12
CA LYS A 94 -11.05 -16.41 13.61
C LYS A 94 -10.30 -15.40 12.75
N LEU A 95 -9.01 -15.19 12.98
CA LEU A 95 -8.25 -14.15 12.30
C LEU A 95 -7.38 -14.72 11.19
N LEU A 96 -6.55 -15.72 11.52
CA LEU A 96 -5.57 -16.27 10.58
C LEU A 96 -6.16 -16.83 9.28
N PRO A 97 -7.33 -17.52 9.25
CA PRO A 97 -7.83 -18.07 7.98
C PRO A 97 -8.05 -16.99 6.91
N VAL A 98 -8.65 -15.86 7.30
CA VAL A 98 -8.85 -14.72 6.38
C VAL A 98 -7.54 -13.98 6.13
N TYR A 99 -6.70 -13.86 7.17
CA TYR A 99 -5.45 -13.12 7.06
C TYR A 99 -4.48 -13.81 6.09
N ASP A 100 -4.33 -15.12 6.20
CA ASP A 100 -3.46 -15.94 5.37
C ASP A 100 -3.92 -15.97 3.91
N GLU A 101 -5.23 -15.87 3.66
CA GLU A 101 -5.76 -15.74 2.31
C GLU A 101 -5.52 -14.34 1.71
N THR A 102 -5.67 -13.28 2.52
CA THR A 102 -5.67 -11.89 2.03
C THR A 102 -4.26 -11.29 1.98
N TYR A 103 -3.38 -11.65 2.92
CA TYR A 103 -2.04 -11.06 3.04
C TYR A 103 -1.18 -11.21 1.78
N PRO A 104 -1.14 -12.37 1.08
CA PRO A 104 -0.41 -12.48 -0.18
C PRO A 104 -0.95 -11.55 -1.28
N LYS A 105 -2.27 -11.32 -1.33
CA LYS A 105 -2.91 -10.41 -2.30
C LYS A 105 -2.50 -8.95 -2.02
N VAL A 106 -2.44 -8.58 -0.74
CA VAL A 106 -1.93 -7.27 -0.29
C VAL A 106 -0.47 -7.07 -0.68
N LEU A 107 0.39 -8.08 -0.44
CA LEU A 107 1.80 -8.00 -0.84
C LEU A 107 1.97 -7.88 -2.36
N ALA A 108 1.21 -8.64 -3.14
CA ALA A 108 1.25 -8.57 -4.60
C ALA A 108 0.80 -7.18 -5.12
N ALA A 109 -0.25 -6.61 -4.54
CA ALA A 109 -0.71 -5.27 -4.88
C ALA A 109 0.32 -4.19 -4.53
N ASN A 110 0.96 -4.29 -3.37
CA ASN A 110 2.01 -3.38 -2.93
C ASN A 110 3.23 -3.45 -3.85
N GLU A 111 3.64 -4.65 -4.25
CA GLU A 111 4.74 -4.85 -5.18
C GLU A 111 4.41 -4.29 -6.57
N LYS A 112 3.18 -4.49 -7.08
CA LYS A 112 2.70 -3.87 -8.33
C LYS A 112 2.74 -2.34 -8.22
N ALA A 113 2.25 -1.78 -7.13
CA ALA A 113 2.26 -0.33 -6.88
C ALA A 113 3.69 0.23 -6.82
N ARG A 114 4.62 -0.46 -6.14
CA ARG A 114 6.04 -0.10 -6.07
C ARG A 114 6.68 -0.08 -7.46
N ARG A 115 6.49 -1.13 -8.26
CA ARG A 115 7.00 -1.19 -9.64
C ARG A 115 6.45 -0.06 -10.51
N HIS A 116 5.17 0.27 -10.35
CA HIS A 116 4.58 1.41 -11.07
C HIS A 116 5.18 2.74 -10.59
N ALA A 117 5.39 2.94 -9.29
CA ALA A 117 6.03 4.15 -8.77
C ALA A 117 7.47 4.30 -9.29
N GLU A 118 8.25 3.21 -9.35
CA GLU A 118 9.60 3.18 -9.90
C GLU A 118 9.61 3.49 -11.40
N ALA A 119 8.71 2.88 -12.17
CA ALA A 119 8.55 3.19 -13.59
C ALA A 119 8.21 4.67 -13.82
N ARG A 120 7.31 5.24 -12.99
CA ARG A 120 6.97 6.67 -13.02
C ARG A 120 8.16 7.56 -12.71
N ALA A 121 8.93 7.23 -11.69
CA ALA A 121 10.12 7.99 -11.31
C ALA A 121 11.20 7.94 -12.41
N ALA A 122 11.44 6.76 -13.00
CA ALA A 122 12.37 6.60 -14.11
C ALA A 122 11.96 7.40 -15.35
N LEU A 123 10.65 7.45 -15.66
CA LEU A 123 10.12 8.29 -16.73
C LEU A 123 10.31 9.78 -16.45
N ALA A 124 9.95 10.25 -15.25
CA ALA A 124 10.15 11.64 -14.86
C ALA A 124 11.63 12.06 -14.98
N GLY A 125 12.56 11.21 -14.54
CA GLY A 125 14.00 11.46 -14.69
C GLY A 125 14.45 11.57 -16.15
N ARG A 126 13.92 10.72 -17.05
CA ARG A 126 14.21 10.83 -18.49
C ARG A 126 13.66 12.11 -19.11
N LEU A 127 12.47 12.56 -18.70
CA LEU A 127 11.86 13.80 -19.20
C LEU A 127 12.67 15.04 -18.79
N VAL A 128 13.14 15.09 -17.54
CA VAL A 128 14.01 16.18 -17.06
C VAL A 128 15.31 16.27 -17.86
N ALA A 129 15.90 15.12 -18.23
CA ALA A 129 17.15 15.10 -19.01
C ALA A 129 17.01 15.65 -20.44
N VAL A 130 15.80 15.62 -21.02
CA VAL A 130 15.56 15.99 -22.42
C VAL A 130 14.82 17.32 -22.59
N VAL A 131 14.24 17.87 -21.52
CA VAL A 131 13.57 19.17 -21.53
C VAL A 131 14.42 20.18 -20.74
N PRO A 132 15.17 21.08 -21.40
CA PRO A 132 16.00 22.07 -20.73
C PRO A 132 15.17 22.88 -19.73
N GLY A 133 15.65 23.02 -18.48
CA GLY A 133 15.00 23.78 -17.40
C GLY A 133 13.79 23.13 -16.73
N ALA A 134 13.47 21.87 -17.07
CA ALA A 134 12.43 21.10 -16.39
C ALA A 134 12.92 20.58 -15.04
N GLU A 135 12.08 20.70 -14.00
CA GLU A 135 12.37 20.23 -12.64
C GLU A 135 11.23 19.35 -12.13
N VAL A 136 11.55 18.30 -11.35
CA VAL A 136 10.53 17.52 -10.63
C VAL A 136 10.12 18.31 -9.38
N ILE A 137 8.89 18.79 -9.32
CA ILE A 137 8.44 19.72 -8.26
C ILE A 137 7.63 19.01 -7.17
N ARG A 138 6.99 17.87 -7.49
CA ARG A 138 6.27 17.04 -6.50
C ARG A 138 6.44 15.57 -6.80
N SER A 139 6.45 14.77 -5.75
CA SER A 139 6.66 13.33 -5.79
C SER A 139 5.63 12.60 -4.93
N GLU A 140 4.33 12.90 -5.06
CA GLU A 140 3.23 12.05 -4.55
C GLU A 140 1.85 12.59 -4.97
N PRO A 141 0.88 11.76 -5.41
CA PRO A 141 0.98 10.33 -5.77
C PRO A 141 1.52 10.08 -7.19
N SER A 142 1.74 11.14 -7.97
CA SER A 142 2.36 11.11 -9.30
C SER A 142 3.44 12.20 -9.39
N PRO A 143 4.62 11.91 -9.96
CA PRO A 143 5.65 12.92 -10.14
C PRO A 143 5.16 14.03 -11.06
N THR A 144 5.31 15.30 -10.67
CA THR A 144 4.99 16.45 -11.53
C THR A 144 6.29 17.12 -11.96
N VAL A 145 6.49 17.28 -13.27
CA VAL A 145 7.64 17.98 -13.86
C VAL A 145 7.19 19.36 -14.34
N GLU A 146 7.74 20.46 -13.83
CA GLU A 146 7.43 21.83 -14.29
C GLU A 146 8.66 22.47 -14.96
N TYR A 147 8.44 23.31 -15.98
CA TYR A 147 9.47 24.17 -16.60
C TYR A 147 9.21 25.62 -16.17
N ARG A 148 10.26 26.36 -15.78
CA ARG A 148 10.14 27.80 -15.45
C ARG A 148 11.13 28.62 -16.24
N LYS A 149 10.65 29.36 -17.23
CA LYS A 149 11.40 30.47 -17.86
C LYS A 149 10.98 31.79 -17.21
N ARG A 150 11.92 32.73 -17.00
CA ARG A 150 11.63 34.06 -16.40
C ARG A 150 10.53 34.78 -17.19
N GLY A 151 9.41 35.11 -16.53
CA GLY A 151 8.40 36.06 -17.01
C GLY A 151 7.04 35.46 -17.39
N THR A 152 6.97 34.17 -17.70
CA THR A 152 5.73 33.46 -18.04
C THR A 152 5.83 32.01 -17.57
N ILE A 153 4.88 31.57 -16.74
CA ILE A 153 4.86 30.19 -16.23
C ILE A 153 4.32 29.29 -17.35
N GLU A 154 5.22 28.62 -18.07
CA GLU A 154 4.90 27.60 -19.07
C GLU A 154 4.82 26.23 -18.38
N ARG A 155 3.60 25.74 -18.12
CA ARG A 155 3.37 24.54 -17.30
C ARG A 155 3.36 23.29 -18.18
N VAL A 156 4.40 22.47 -18.06
CA VAL A 156 4.34 21.05 -18.42
C VAL A 156 3.75 20.31 -17.20
N THR A 157 2.85 19.36 -17.41
CA THR A 157 2.40 18.45 -16.34
C THR A 157 2.27 17.07 -16.93
N ALA A 158 3.23 16.20 -16.64
CA ALA A 158 3.14 14.78 -16.94
C ALA A 158 2.56 14.06 -15.72
N GLN A 159 1.25 13.82 -15.73
CA GLN A 159 0.59 12.99 -14.74
C GLN A 159 0.52 11.56 -15.27
N VAL A 160 1.36 10.68 -14.72
CA VAL A 160 1.28 9.25 -15.01
C VAL A 160 0.23 8.64 -14.08
N LEU A 161 -0.96 8.33 -14.61
CA LEU A 161 -2.02 7.63 -13.89
C LEU A 161 -1.81 6.12 -14.03
N GLY A 162 -2.26 5.37 -13.01
CA GLY A 162 -2.02 3.93 -12.88
C GLY A 162 -2.81 3.03 -13.82
N ASP A 163 -3.67 3.60 -14.67
CA ASP A 163 -4.60 2.95 -15.59
C ASP A 163 -4.12 2.96 -17.05
N GLY A 164 -2.85 3.29 -17.30
CA GLY A 164 -2.31 3.41 -18.65
C GLY A 164 -2.63 4.73 -19.34
N LEU A 165 -3.37 5.65 -18.69
CA LEU A 165 -3.49 7.03 -19.14
C LEU A 165 -2.35 7.88 -18.56
N ASN A 166 -1.35 8.21 -19.38
CA ASN A 166 -0.46 9.31 -19.06
C ASN A 166 -1.11 10.60 -19.58
N ILE A 167 -1.57 11.47 -18.69
CA ILE A 167 -1.97 12.82 -19.09
C ILE A 167 -0.69 13.65 -19.13
N VAL A 168 -0.13 13.84 -20.32
CA VAL A 168 0.91 14.83 -20.55
C VAL A 168 0.24 16.10 -21.07
N THR A 169 -0.01 17.05 -20.17
CA THR A 169 -0.52 18.36 -20.55
C THR A 169 0.66 19.25 -20.90
N PHE A 170 0.77 19.57 -22.18
CA PHE A 170 1.65 20.62 -22.69
C PHE A 170 0.84 21.91 -22.80
N ARG A 171 1.25 22.98 -22.13
CA ARG A 171 0.60 24.28 -22.29
C ARG A 171 1.64 25.35 -22.54
N TYR A 172 1.57 25.93 -23.74
CA TYR A 172 2.51 26.92 -24.29
C TYR A 172 3.93 26.39 -24.40
N VAL A 173 4.11 25.47 -25.35
CA VAL A 173 5.40 24.93 -25.73
C VAL A 173 5.59 25.34 -27.19
N ASP A 174 6.77 25.86 -27.56
CA ASP A 174 7.06 26.07 -28.97
C ASP A 174 7.04 24.72 -29.73
N ASP A 175 6.90 24.77 -31.05
CA ASP A 175 6.72 23.56 -31.87
C ASP A 175 7.91 22.59 -31.73
N GLU A 176 9.11 23.13 -31.49
CA GLU A 176 10.35 22.36 -31.33
C GLU A 176 10.37 21.60 -30.00
N ALA A 177 10.04 22.24 -28.89
CA ALA A 177 9.95 21.58 -27.58
C ALA A 177 8.74 20.64 -27.49
N THR A 178 7.64 20.92 -28.22
CA THR A 178 6.50 20.00 -28.34
C THR A 178 6.93 18.74 -29.08
N ALA A 179 7.63 18.88 -30.21
CA ALA A 179 8.13 17.74 -30.99
C ALA A 179 9.17 16.92 -30.23
N ALA A 180 10.10 17.58 -29.52
CA ALA A 180 11.10 16.92 -28.69
C ALA A 180 10.44 16.13 -27.54
N ALA A 181 9.46 16.72 -26.85
CA ALA A 181 8.75 16.05 -25.77
C ALA A 181 7.85 14.90 -26.27
N MET A 182 7.15 15.07 -27.39
CA MET A 182 6.35 14.01 -28.00
C MET A 182 7.21 12.86 -28.52
N LYS A 183 8.39 13.16 -29.09
CA LYS A 183 9.38 12.16 -29.50
C LYS A 183 9.94 11.41 -28.29
N ALA A 184 10.33 12.11 -27.23
CA ALA A 184 10.81 11.51 -26.00
C ALA A 184 9.74 10.63 -25.34
N TYR A 185 8.49 11.09 -25.30
CA TYR A 185 7.35 10.34 -24.79
C TYR A 185 7.08 9.08 -25.63
N GLY A 186 7.08 9.20 -26.96
CA GLY A 186 6.94 8.05 -27.88
C GLY A 186 8.08 7.04 -27.75
N ASP A 187 9.31 7.50 -27.54
CA ASP A 187 10.48 6.63 -27.32
C ASP A 187 10.42 5.93 -25.96
N VAL A 188 9.86 6.56 -24.94
CA VAL A 188 9.58 5.93 -23.64
C VAL A 188 8.50 4.86 -23.78
N LEU A 189 7.37 5.16 -24.43
CA LEU A 189 6.30 4.19 -24.63
C LEU A 189 6.80 2.95 -25.38
N ARG A 190 7.62 3.13 -26.43
CA ARG A 190 8.23 2.02 -27.17
C ARG A 190 9.20 1.17 -26.34
N ARG A 191 9.79 1.73 -25.28
CA ARG A 191 10.77 1.04 -24.40
C ARG A 191 10.16 0.55 -23.09
N THR A 192 8.91 0.89 -22.81
CA THR A 192 8.19 0.44 -21.62
C THR A 192 7.33 -0.74 -22.08
N PRO A 193 7.59 -1.98 -21.61
CA PRO A 193 6.76 -3.11 -21.98
C PRO A 193 5.31 -2.80 -21.61
N PRO A 194 4.32 -3.16 -22.45
CA PRO A 194 2.93 -3.02 -22.09
C PRO A 194 2.72 -3.70 -20.73
N GLY A 195 2.09 -2.99 -19.79
CA GLY A 195 1.62 -3.62 -18.57
C GLY A 195 0.73 -4.81 -18.95
N PRO A 196 0.66 -5.87 -18.13
CA PRO A 196 -0.27 -6.95 -18.39
C PRO A 196 -1.65 -6.34 -18.59
N ASP A 197 -2.19 -6.53 -19.79
CA ASP A 197 -3.50 -6.07 -20.22
C ASP A 197 -4.53 -6.37 -19.11
N ASP A 198 -5.06 -5.34 -18.45
CA ASP A 198 -6.41 -5.40 -17.88
C ASP A 198 -7.40 -5.33 -19.07
N ARG A 199 -7.31 -6.31 -19.97
CA ARG A 199 -8.47 -6.71 -20.76
C ARG A 199 -9.40 -7.37 -19.78
N SER A 200 -10.18 -6.53 -19.11
CA SER A 200 -11.44 -6.91 -18.53
C SER A 200 -12.15 -7.77 -19.58
N ASP A 201 -12.34 -9.05 -19.25
CA ASP A 201 -13.29 -9.94 -19.89
C ASP A 201 -14.64 -9.24 -19.96
N SER A 202 -14.86 -8.48 -21.02
CA SER A 202 -16.18 -8.09 -21.49
C SER A 202 -16.55 -8.97 -22.67
N THR A 203 -16.36 -10.29 -22.54
CA THR A 203 -17.22 -11.26 -23.20
C THR A 203 -18.57 -11.20 -22.50
N ARG A 204 -19.37 -10.20 -22.89
CA ARG A 204 -20.82 -10.36 -22.94
C ARG A 204 -21.08 -11.52 -23.88
N GLU A 205 -21.22 -12.73 -23.32
CA GLU A 205 -21.98 -13.77 -23.99
C GLU A 205 -23.45 -13.31 -23.99
N ASP A 206 -23.85 -12.75 -25.13
CA ASP A 206 -25.21 -12.87 -25.60
C ASP A 206 -25.54 -14.37 -25.71
N ALA A 207 -26.36 -14.87 -24.79
CA ALA A 207 -27.02 -16.16 -24.92
C ALA A 207 -28.43 -16.09 -24.32
N ARG A 208 -29.36 -15.74 -25.21
CA ARG A 208 -30.76 -16.20 -25.36
C ARG A 208 -31.62 -16.39 -24.11
#